data_AF-A0A951J7N9-F1
#
_entry.id   AF-A0A951J7N9-F1
#
_cell.length_a   1.000
_cell.length_b   1.000
_cell.length_c   1.000
_cell.angle_alpha   90.00
_cell.angle_beta   90.00
_cell.angle_gamma   90.00
#
_symmetry.space_group_name_H-M   'P 1'
#
loop_
_entity.id
_entity.type
_entity.pdbx_description
1 polymer ?
#
loop_
_entity_poly.entity_id
_entity_poly.type
_entity_poly.pdbx_seq_one_letter_code
_entity_poly.pdbx_strand_id
1 'polypeptide(L)' 'MPETIDICPVTDLPPGAMRTVEWEDVEIMVVNCNGDLFAVEDRCTHDDGPLAEGEIDGTACTV' A
#
# COMPACT_ATOMS: atom_id res chain seq x y z
N MET A 1 -4.30 13.28 19.04
CA MET A 1 -3.26 13.25 18.00
C MET A 1 -3.41 11.90 17.32
N PRO A 2 -3.46 11.81 15.99
CA PRO A 2 -3.47 10.51 15.35
C PRO A 2 -2.21 9.74 15.73
N GLU A 3 -2.34 8.44 15.94
CA GLU A 3 -1.20 7.56 16.16
C GLU A 3 -0.46 7.36 14.85
N THR A 4 0.87 7.38 14.91
CA THR A 4 1.75 7.15 13.76
C THR A 4 2.52 5.87 14.01
N ILE A 5 2.61 5.03 12.98
CA ILE A 5 3.30 3.75 13.05
C ILE A 5 4.42 3.71 12.03
N ASP A 6 5.53 3.07 12.42
CA ASP A 6 6.67 2.88 11.52
C ASP A 6 6.41 1.66 10.62
N ILE A 7 6.53 1.87 9.30
CA ILE A 7 6.27 0.83 8.30
C ILE A 7 7.57 0.18 7.83
N CYS A 8 8.38 0.93 7.08
CA CYS A 8 9.69 0.50 6.59
C CYS A 8 10.50 1.73 6.12
N PRO A 9 11.82 1.58 5.93
CA PRO A 9 12.62 2.56 5.22
C PRO A 9 12.08 2.82 3.81
N VAL A 10 12.11 4.07 3.34
CA VAL A 10 11.72 4.42 1.95
C VAL A 10 12.55 3.66 0.91
N THR A 11 13.78 3.26 1.25
CA THR A 11 14.64 2.44 0.39
C THR A 11 14.10 1.03 0.13
N ASP A 12 13.20 0.53 0.98
CA ASP A 12 12.57 -0.78 0.84
C ASP A 12 11.33 -0.72 -0.07
N LEU A 13 10.89 0.49 -0.44
CA LEU A 13 9.77 0.77 -1.36
C LEU A 13 10.26 1.63 -2.54
N PRO A 14 11.04 1.08 -3.48
CA PRO A 14 11.34 1.78 -4.73
C PRO A 14 10.06 2.03 -5.54
N PRO A 15 10.07 2.95 -6.52
CA PRO A 15 8.93 3.18 -7.41
C PRO A 15 8.38 1.87 -8.01
N GLY A 16 7.07 1.65 -7.87
CA GLY A 16 6.36 0.44 -8.27
C GLY A 16 6.36 -0.69 -7.24
N ALA A 17 7.03 -0.53 -6.09
CA ALA A 17 6.95 -1.49 -5.01
C ALA A 17 5.78 -1.16 -4.05
N MET A 18 5.27 -2.22 -3.42
CA MET A 18 4.24 -2.14 -2.39
C MET A 18 4.55 -3.07 -1.22
N ARG A 19 3.92 -2.81 -0.07
CA ARG A 19 4.01 -3.60 1.16
C ARG A 19 2.67 -3.60 1.86
N THR A 20 2.24 -4.78 2.31
CA THR A 20 1.10 -4.92 3.22
C THR A 20 1.56 -4.82 4.67
N VAL A 21 0.78 -4.11 5.49
CA VAL A 21 0.96 -3.97 6.93
C VAL A 21 -0.38 -4.14 7.61
N GLU A 22 -0.40 -4.85 8.72
CA GLU A 22 -1.57 -4.98 9.58
C GLU A 22 -1.44 -3.99 10.74
N TRP A 23 -2.48 -3.18 10.95
CA TRP A 23 -2.59 -2.30 12.11
C TRP A 23 -3.98 -2.40 12.71
N GLU A 24 -4.05 -2.82 13.97
CA GLU A 24 -5.30 -3.23 14.62
C GLU A 24 -6.01 -4.30 13.77
N ASP A 25 -7.25 -4.06 13.34
CA ASP A 25 -8.05 -4.99 12.52
C ASP A 25 -8.10 -4.55 11.04
N VAL A 26 -7.13 -3.74 10.57
CA VAL A 26 -7.08 -3.21 9.20
C VAL A 26 -5.81 -3.65 8.50
N GLU A 27 -5.96 -4.31 7.35
CA GLU A 27 -4.86 -4.54 6.40
C GLU A 27 -4.67 -3.29 5.55
N ILE A 28 -3.43 -2.81 5.44
CA ILE A 28 -3.06 -1.57 4.76
C ILE A 28 -2.01 -1.88 3.71
N MET A 29 -2.29 -1.52 2.47
CA MET A 29 -1.31 -1.52 1.39
C MET A 29 -0.61 -0.16 1.33
N VAL A 30 0.71 -0.17 1.49
CA VAL A 30 1.58 1.00 1.27
C VAL A 30 2.28 0.83 -0.07
N VAL A 31 2.15 1.82 -0.96
CA VAL A 31 2.66 1.74 -2.35
C VAL A 31 3.45 2.97 -2.73
N ASN A 32 4.53 2.77 -3.49
CA ASN A 32 5.29 3.84 -4.13
C ASN A 32 4.86 4.01 -5.59
N CYS A 33 4.15 5.08 -5.85
CA CYS A 33 3.62 5.51 -7.13
C CYS A 33 4.56 6.54 -7.78
N ASN A 34 5.55 6.06 -8.53
CA ASN A 34 6.51 6.92 -9.24
C ASN A 34 7.18 8.01 -8.34
N GLY A 35 7.42 7.68 -7.06
CA GLY A 35 8.02 8.57 -6.06
C GLY A 35 7.05 9.05 -4.98
N ASP A 36 5.74 8.99 -5.23
CA ASP A 36 4.71 9.37 -4.27
C ASP A 36 4.27 8.17 -3.43
N LEU A 37 4.25 8.33 -2.11
CA LEU A 37 3.85 7.26 -1.19
C LEU A 37 2.38 7.38 -0.82
N PHE A 38 1.64 6.29 -1.00
CA PHE A 38 0.23 6.19 -0.61
C PHE A 38 0.04 5.03 0.36
N ALA A 39 -0.94 5.18 1.25
CA ALA A 39 -1.44 4.11 2.11
C ALA A 39 -2.96 4.02 1.91
N VAL A 40 -3.43 2.83 1.59
CA VAL A 40 -4.86 2.52 1.37
C VAL A 40 -5.20 1.23 2.12
N GLU A 41 -6.47 1.03 2.47
CA GLU A 41 -6.93 -0.27 2.96
C GLU A 41 -6.64 -1.32 1.87
N ASP A 42 -6.05 -2.44 2.26
CA ASP A 42 -5.70 -3.57 1.37
C ASP A 42 -6.95 -4.41 1.06
N ARG A 43 -8.00 -3.74 0.59
CA ARG A 43 -9.30 -4.34 0.32
C ARG A 43 -9.91 -3.77 -0.95
N CYS A 44 -10.09 -4.64 -1.93
CA CYS A 44 -10.79 -4.31 -3.16
C CYS A 44 -12.27 -4.07 -2.86
N THR A 45 -12.81 -2.97 -3.40
CA THR A 45 -14.23 -2.63 -3.20
C THR A 45 -15.21 -3.51 -3.99
N HIS A 46 -14.72 -4.43 -4.84
CA HIS A 46 -15.54 -5.32 -5.65
C HIS A 46 -15.98 -6.56 -4.87
N ASP A 47 -15.04 -7.29 -4.29
CA ASP A 47 -15.23 -8.60 -3.64
C ASP A 47 -14.42 -8.78 -2.35
N ASP A 48 -13.91 -7.68 -1.79
CA ASP A 48 -13.12 -7.64 -0.57
C ASP A 48 -11.79 -8.42 -0.62
N GLY A 49 -11.28 -8.76 -1.82
CA GLY A 49 -9.97 -9.37 -2.00
C GLY A 49 -8.80 -8.41 -1.74
N PRO A 50 -7.59 -8.91 -1.42
CA PRO A 50 -6.41 -8.07 -1.19
C PRO A 50 -5.96 -7.35 -2.46
N LEU A 51 -5.76 -6.03 -2.39
CA LEU A 51 -5.21 -5.25 -3.49
C LEU A 51 -3.74 -5.62 -3.74
N ALA A 52 -2.98 -5.90 -2.67
CA ALA A 52 -1.56 -6.22 -2.76
C ALA A 52 -1.27 -7.59 -3.43
N GLU A 53 -2.29 -8.39 -3.75
CA GLU A 53 -2.12 -9.60 -4.57
C GLU A 53 -2.14 -9.29 -6.09
N GLY A 54 -2.56 -8.08 -6.50
CA GLY A 54 -2.58 -7.64 -7.89
C GLY A 54 -1.24 -7.11 -8.42
N GLU A 55 -1.21 -6.76 -9.70
CA GLU A 55 -0.07 -6.07 -10.32
C GLU A 55 -0.30 -4.57 -10.31
N ILE A 56 0.62 -3.81 -9.71
CA ILE A 56 0.56 -2.35 -9.69
C ILE A 56 1.16 -1.77 -11.00
N ASP A 57 0.39 -0.94 -11.70
CA ASP A 57 0.95 0.02 -12.65
C ASP A 57 1.46 1.22 -11.83
N GLY A 58 2.78 1.26 -11.58
CA GLY A 58 3.40 2.35 -10.81
C GLY A 58 3.33 3.73 -11.47
N THR A 59 2.99 3.83 -12.76
CA THR A 59 2.80 5.11 -13.46
C THR A 59 1.37 5.61 -13.35
N ALA A 60 0.40 4.71 -13.52
CA ALA A 60 -1.02 5.03 -13.45
C ALA A 60 -1.59 4.96 -12.02
N CYS A 61 -0.85 4.36 -11.08
CA CYS A 61 -1.31 4.05 -9.73
C CYS A 61 -2.59 3.21 -9.71
N THR A 62 -2.61 2.15 -10.50
CA THR A 62 -3.75 1.25 -10.62
C THR A 62 -3.34 -0.18 -10.35
N VAL A 63 -4.21 -0.92 -9.66
CA VAL A 63 -4.17 -2.36 -9.44
C VAL A 63 -5.33 -2.99 -10.18
#